data_AF-A0A5Q4DBS6-F1
#
_entry.id   AF-A0A5Q4DBS6-F1
#
_cell.length_a   1.000
_cell.length_b   1.000
_cell.length_c   1.000
_cell.angle_alpha   90.00
_cell.angle_beta   90.00
_cell.angle_gamma   90.00
#
_symmetry.space_group_name_H-M   'P 1'
#
loop_
_entity.id
_entity.type
_entity.pdbx_description
1 polymer ?
#
loop_
_entity_poly.entity_id
_entity_poly.type
_entity_poly.pdbx_seq_one_letter_code
_entity_poly.pdbx_strand_id
1 'polypeptide(L)'
;MPEPRSTSPALGLPGAPASSRSPRPFRAALRLLAGSFLAIPLLVACDRTTSMELDPNAAVDGQIRAPSNVDAPPSRAERSASGLAWVVLEPGDGQRSPVPTDMVRVHYTGWQTNGEMFDSSVVGGAPAVFPAGGLIAGWVEGLQLMTEGEERRFWIPAELAYGDPASRPGAPAGMLVFDVKLIEILQAPDDDMFSEEDPGEIIDGPPDETPDA
;
A
#
# COMPACT_ATOMS: atom_id res chain seq x y z
N MET A 1 39.03 12.15 33.88
CA MET A 1 39.86 11.85 32.70
C MET A 1 38.95 11.79 31.48
N PRO A 2 38.78 12.89 30.73
CA PRO A 2 38.03 12.88 29.48
C PRO A 2 38.96 13.02 28.27
N GLU A 3 38.83 12.12 27.29
CA GLU A 3 39.53 12.14 25.99
C GLU A 3 38.47 12.03 24.86
N PRO A 4 38.80 12.44 23.61
CA PRO A 4 38.09 13.54 22.95
C PRO A 4 37.16 13.17 21.78
N ARG A 5 36.37 14.19 21.42
CA ARG A 5 35.45 14.27 20.27
C ARG A 5 36.17 14.03 18.94
N SER A 6 35.67 13.06 18.18
CA SER A 6 36.06 12.86 16.79
C SER A 6 35.28 13.81 15.88
N THR A 7 36.02 14.66 15.17
CA THR A 7 35.53 15.60 14.16
C THR A 7 36.05 15.10 12.82
N SER A 8 35.20 14.97 11.82
CA SER A 8 35.64 14.77 10.44
C SER A 8 34.73 15.47 9.43
N PRO A 9 35.27 15.92 8.28
CA PRO A 9 34.75 17.05 7.57
C PRO A 9 33.94 16.70 6.32
N ALA A 10 33.11 17.66 5.94
CA ALA A 10 32.33 17.72 4.71
C ALA A 10 33.23 17.75 3.45
N LEU A 11 32.86 16.95 2.45
CA LEU A 11 33.35 17.09 1.07
C LEU A 11 32.15 17.35 0.16
N GLY A 12 32.03 18.62 -0.26
CA GLY A 12 31.08 19.07 -1.25
C GLY A 12 31.52 18.66 -2.66
N LEU A 13 30.54 18.19 -3.45
CA LEU A 13 30.70 17.93 -4.87
C LEU A 13 30.33 19.20 -5.67
N PRO A 14 31.17 19.64 -6.62
CA PRO A 14 30.88 20.80 -7.47
C PRO A 14 29.90 20.46 -8.60
N GLY A 15 28.97 21.40 -8.84
CA GLY A 15 27.93 21.33 -9.86
C GLY A 15 28.45 21.38 -11.30
N ALA A 16 27.74 20.69 -12.18
CA ALA A 16 27.96 20.71 -13.62
C ALA A 16 27.25 21.91 -14.28
N PRO A 17 27.91 22.65 -15.20
CA PRO A 17 27.31 23.80 -15.86
C PRO A 17 26.42 23.42 -17.06
N ALA A 18 25.34 24.19 -17.20
CA ALA A 18 24.44 24.22 -18.34
C ALA A 18 25.15 24.67 -19.63
N SER A 19 24.85 24.03 -20.77
CA SER A 19 25.28 24.49 -22.10
C SER A 19 24.09 24.70 -23.04
N SER A 20 23.66 25.96 -23.08
CA SER A 20 23.44 26.82 -24.25
C SER A 20 23.15 26.19 -25.63
N ARG A 21 21.98 26.59 -26.17
CA ARG A 21 21.51 26.51 -27.57
C ARG A 21 22.55 26.95 -28.62
N SER A 22 22.45 26.35 -29.81
CA SER A 22 22.67 27.08 -31.07
C SER A 22 21.66 26.63 -32.14
N PRO A 23 21.04 27.54 -32.91
CA PRO A 23 20.19 27.22 -34.06
C PRO A 23 21.02 27.14 -35.33
N ARG A 24 20.79 26.13 -36.18
CA ARG A 24 21.41 26.07 -37.51
C ARG A 24 20.38 26.41 -38.61
N PRO A 25 20.76 27.27 -39.57
CA PRO A 25 19.85 27.83 -40.56
C PRO A 25 19.51 26.86 -41.70
N PHE A 26 18.28 27.04 -42.20
CA PHE A 26 17.78 26.55 -43.47
C PHE A 26 18.74 26.88 -44.63
N ARG A 27 19.05 25.87 -45.45
CA ARG A 27 19.41 26.07 -46.86
C ARG A 27 18.75 24.98 -47.70
N ALA A 28 17.75 25.41 -48.47
CA ALA A 28 17.21 24.69 -49.60
C ALA A 28 18.26 24.63 -50.73
N ALA A 29 18.36 23.47 -51.40
CA ALA A 29 18.99 23.36 -52.71
C ALA A 29 18.33 22.21 -53.51
N LEU A 30 17.50 22.62 -54.46
CA LEU A 30 16.88 21.84 -55.53
C LEU A 30 17.96 21.39 -56.54
N ARG A 31 18.04 20.09 -56.87
CA ARG A 31 18.60 19.60 -58.15
C ARG A 31 17.84 18.34 -58.62
N LEU A 32 17.11 18.51 -59.72
CA LEU A 32 16.60 17.43 -60.59
C LEU A 32 17.78 16.62 -61.17
N LEU A 33 17.62 15.30 -61.29
CA LEU A 33 17.97 14.52 -62.49
C LEU A 33 17.41 13.09 -62.38
N ALA A 34 16.88 12.62 -63.51
CA ALA A 34 16.17 11.36 -63.70
C ALA A 34 17.07 10.12 -63.58
N GLY A 35 16.48 9.00 -63.15
CA GLY A 35 17.14 7.69 -63.18
C GLY A 35 16.25 6.60 -62.59
N SER A 36 15.55 5.87 -63.46
CA SER A 36 14.77 4.67 -63.13
C SER A 36 15.72 3.59 -62.60
N PHE A 37 15.51 3.17 -61.35
CA PHE A 37 16.12 1.96 -60.79
C PHE A 37 15.05 1.10 -60.13
N LEU A 38 15.05 -0.15 -60.56
CA LEU A 38 14.18 -1.24 -60.15
C LEU A 38 14.50 -1.68 -58.70
N ALA A 39 13.45 -2.01 -57.93
CA ALA A 39 13.41 -2.80 -56.70
C ALA A 39 13.89 -2.16 -55.36
N ILE A 40 12.95 -2.02 -54.42
CA ILE A 40 12.86 -2.70 -53.09
C ILE A 40 11.69 -2.02 -52.33
N PRO A 41 10.62 -2.74 -51.93
CA PRO A 41 9.60 -2.16 -51.07
C PRO A 41 10.15 -2.14 -49.64
N LEU A 42 10.69 -1.00 -49.20
CA LEU A 42 11.07 -0.82 -47.79
C LEU A 42 9.85 -0.36 -47.00
N LEU A 43 9.31 -1.35 -46.29
CA LEU A 43 8.22 -1.33 -45.34
C LEU A 43 8.62 -0.45 -44.12
N VAL A 44 8.17 0.80 -44.07
CA VAL A 44 8.13 1.61 -42.83
C VAL A 44 6.91 2.53 -42.89
N ALA A 45 5.73 1.95 -42.69
CA ALA A 45 4.65 2.69 -42.07
C ALA A 45 4.89 2.58 -40.57
N CYS A 46 5.03 3.72 -39.89
CA CYS A 46 5.18 3.80 -38.45
C CYS A 46 3.97 3.14 -37.78
N ASP A 47 4.13 1.88 -37.39
CA ASP A 47 3.31 1.31 -36.35
C ASP A 47 3.70 2.07 -35.08
N ARG A 48 2.93 3.11 -34.73
CA ARG A 48 2.81 3.49 -33.33
C ARG A 48 2.07 2.34 -32.67
N THR A 49 2.78 1.24 -32.46
CA THR A 49 2.55 0.40 -31.31
C THR A 49 2.86 1.32 -30.13
N THR A 50 1.83 2.09 -29.74
CA THR A 50 1.66 2.47 -28.36
C THR A 50 1.74 1.14 -27.63
N SER A 51 2.90 0.88 -27.02
CA SER A 51 2.98 0.01 -25.87
C SER A 51 2.04 0.64 -24.84
N MET A 52 0.74 0.33 -24.98
CA MET A 52 -0.14 0.27 -23.84
C MET A 52 0.51 -0.84 -23.02
N GLU A 53 1.38 -0.45 -22.09
CA GLU A 53 1.53 -1.23 -20.88
C GLU A 53 0.09 -1.49 -20.44
N LEU A 54 -0.33 -2.74 -20.59
CA LEU A 54 -1.60 -3.21 -20.10
C LEU A 54 -1.53 -2.91 -18.61
N ASP A 55 -2.21 -1.86 -18.18
CA ASP A 55 -2.45 -1.64 -16.78
C ASP A 55 -3.08 -2.95 -16.26
N PRO A 56 -2.38 -3.71 -15.41
CA PRO A 56 -2.85 -5.02 -14.97
C PRO A 56 -4.16 -4.90 -14.18
N ASN A 57 -4.53 -3.68 -13.78
CA ASN A 57 -5.74 -3.36 -13.06
C ASN A 57 -6.80 -2.63 -13.92
N ALA A 58 -6.59 -2.46 -15.23
CA ALA A 58 -7.63 -1.92 -16.10
C ALA A 58 -8.81 -2.90 -16.20
N ALA A 59 -9.90 -2.54 -15.51
CA ALA A 59 -11.18 -3.24 -15.55
C ALA A 59 -11.68 -3.32 -17.00
N VAL A 60 -11.87 -4.54 -17.51
CA VAL A 60 -12.60 -4.79 -18.75
C VAL A 60 -13.89 -5.48 -18.31
N ASP A 61 -15.03 -4.89 -18.66
CA ASP A 61 -16.38 -5.43 -18.39
C ASP A 61 -16.79 -5.53 -16.90
N GLY A 62 -16.28 -4.65 -16.05
CA GLY A 62 -16.74 -4.56 -14.65
C GLY A 62 -16.28 -5.68 -13.73
N GLN A 63 -15.42 -6.58 -14.22
CA GLN A 63 -14.71 -7.55 -13.38
C GLN A 63 -13.29 -7.07 -13.10
N ILE A 64 -12.96 -6.96 -11.82
CA ILE A 64 -11.60 -6.70 -11.35
C ILE A 64 -10.79 -7.95 -11.65
N ARG A 65 -9.81 -7.83 -12.54
CA ARG A 65 -8.94 -8.94 -12.92
C ARG A 65 -7.99 -9.27 -11.78
N ALA A 66 -7.71 -10.57 -11.63
CA ALA A 66 -6.64 -10.99 -10.75
C ALA A 66 -5.31 -10.40 -11.22
N PRO A 67 -4.44 -10.04 -10.27
CA PRO A 67 -3.13 -9.53 -10.63
C PRO A 67 -2.25 -10.59 -11.29
N SER A 68 -1.31 -10.16 -12.13
CA SER A 68 -0.41 -11.06 -12.86
C SER A 68 0.49 -11.92 -11.98
N ASN A 69 0.68 -11.53 -10.72
CA ASN A 69 1.46 -12.21 -9.71
C ASN A 69 0.59 -12.80 -8.58
N VAL A 70 -0.63 -13.23 -8.91
CA VAL A 70 -1.56 -13.84 -7.93
C VAL A 70 -1.06 -15.19 -7.41
N ASP A 71 -0.23 -15.90 -8.17
CA ASP A 71 0.30 -17.22 -7.83
C ASP A 71 1.50 -17.17 -6.88
N ALA A 72 2.28 -16.07 -6.89
CA ALA A 72 3.42 -15.90 -5.99
C ALA A 72 3.81 -14.42 -5.79
N PRO A 73 4.36 -14.05 -4.61
CA PRO A 73 4.93 -12.72 -4.40
C PRO A 73 6.11 -12.47 -5.36
N PRO A 74 6.21 -11.27 -5.96
CA PRO A 74 7.31 -10.91 -6.84
C PRO A 74 8.62 -10.78 -6.02
N SER A 75 9.77 -10.80 -6.70
CA SER A 75 11.08 -10.66 -6.05
C SER A 75 11.27 -9.35 -5.28
N ARG A 76 10.54 -8.29 -5.66
CA ARG A 76 10.52 -6.99 -4.97
C ARG A 76 9.65 -6.95 -3.71
N ALA A 77 8.91 -8.04 -3.42
CA ALA A 77 8.04 -8.07 -2.26
C ALA A 77 8.85 -8.10 -0.96
N GLU A 78 8.44 -7.24 -0.03
CA GLU A 78 8.90 -7.32 1.35
C GLU A 78 8.22 -8.49 2.05
N ARG A 79 8.85 -8.98 3.12
CA ARG A 79 8.39 -10.14 3.88
C ARG A 79 8.62 -9.94 5.36
N SER A 80 7.66 -10.36 6.17
CA SER A 80 7.83 -10.44 7.61
C SER A 80 8.34 -11.83 8.02
N ALA A 81 8.67 -11.97 9.31
CA ALA A 81 9.09 -13.24 9.88
C ALA A 81 7.99 -14.31 9.90
N SER A 82 6.71 -13.90 9.86
CA SER A 82 5.57 -14.83 9.80
C SER A 82 5.33 -15.41 8.40
N GLY A 83 6.01 -14.86 7.39
CA GLY A 83 5.86 -15.27 5.99
C GLY A 83 4.85 -14.42 5.20
N LEU A 84 4.17 -13.46 5.84
CA LEU A 84 3.38 -12.45 5.14
C LEU A 84 4.29 -11.71 4.16
N ALA A 85 3.88 -11.61 2.90
CA ALA A 85 4.59 -10.84 1.89
C ALA A 85 3.72 -9.69 1.37
N TRP A 86 4.34 -8.57 1.01
CA TRP A 86 3.60 -7.43 0.46
C TRP A 86 4.40 -6.58 -0.52
N VAL A 87 3.67 -5.80 -1.30
CA VAL A 87 4.19 -4.65 -2.04
C VAL A 87 3.25 -3.46 -1.85
N VAL A 88 3.83 -2.29 -1.64
CA VAL A 88 3.06 -1.03 -1.71
C VAL A 88 2.71 -0.78 -3.17
N LEU A 89 1.42 -0.60 -3.46
CA LEU A 89 0.90 -0.23 -4.77
C LEU A 89 0.77 1.29 -4.87
N GLU A 90 0.19 1.90 -3.85
CA GLU A 90 0.09 3.35 -3.69
C GLU A 90 0.50 3.73 -2.26
N PRO A 91 1.46 4.65 -2.08
CA PRO A 91 1.82 5.11 -0.74
C PRO A 91 0.66 5.88 -0.11
N GLY A 92 0.45 5.71 1.19
CA GLY A 92 -0.44 6.55 1.97
C GLY A 92 0.21 7.87 2.37
N ASP A 93 -0.62 8.79 2.85
CA ASP A 93 -0.23 10.09 3.41
C ASP A 93 -0.55 10.20 4.91
N GLY A 94 -1.12 9.15 5.50
CA GLY A 94 -1.40 9.04 6.93
C GLY A 94 -0.14 9.03 7.80
N GLN A 95 -0.26 9.57 9.01
CA GLN A 95 0.85 9.67 9.98
C GLN A 95 0.88 8.52 10.99
N ARG A 96 -0.19 7.74 11.08
CA ARG A 96 -0.32 6.62 12.01
C ARG A 96 -0.77 5.35 11.28
N SER A 97 -0.42 4.22 11.87
CA SER A 97 -0.93 2.90 11.49
C SER A 97 -2.07 2.48 12.43
N PRO A 98 -3.02 1.65 11.95
CA PRO A 98 -4.06 1.08 12.80
C PRO A 98 -3.45 0.28 13.96
N VAL A 99 -4.09 0.35 15.13
CA VAL A 99 -3.82 -0.58 16.25
C VAL A 99 -4.93 -1.63 16.35
N PRO A 100 -4.73 -2.78 17.02
CA PRO A 100 -5.72 -3.87 17.05
C PRO A 100 -7.11 -3.49 17.59
N THR A 101 -7.21 -2.43 18.40
CA THR A 101 -8.47 -1.91 18.95
C THR A 101 -9.23 -1.00 17.99
N ASP A 102 -8.58 -0.48 16.94
CA ASP A 102 -9.21 0.42 15.97
C ASP A 102 -10.24 -0.31 15.08
N MET A 103 -11.16 0.47 14.55
CA MET A 103 -11.95 0.09 13.38
C MET A 103 -11.29 0.67 12.13
N VAL A 104 -11.23 -0.08 11.04
CA VAL A 104 -10.67 0.40 9.76
C VAL A 104 -11.73 0.39 8.69
N ARG A 105 -11.75 1.43 7.86
CA ARG A 105 -12.53 1.47 6.63
C ARG A 105 -11.60 1.16 5.45
N VAL A 106 -11.96 0.15 4.66
CA VAL A 106 -11.12 -0.33 3.57
C VAL A 106 -11.91 -0.58 2.30
N HIS A 107 -11.23 -0.40 1.17
CA HIS A 107 -11.56 -1.16 -0.03
C HIS A 107 -10.61 -2.36 -0.13
N TYR A 108 -11.13 -3.47 -0.63
CA TYR A 108 -10.35 -4.66 -0.86
C TYR A 108 -10.95 -5.53 -1.96
N THR A 109 -10.09 -6.34 -2.56
CA THR A 109 -10.44 -7.49 -3.39
C THR A 109 -9.51 -8.65 -3.07
N GLY A 110 -10.07 -9.85 -2.94
CA GLY A 110 -9.36 -11.07 -2.59
C GLY A 110 -9.44 -12.14 -3.68
N TRP A 111 -8.31 -12.79 -3.96
CA TRP A 111 -8.16 -13.87 -4.94
C TRP A 111 -7.46 -15.09 -4.36
N GLN A 112 -7.82 -16.26 -4.90
CA GLN A 112 -7.03 -17.48 -4.78
C GLN A 112 -5.87 -17.47 -5.79
N THR A 113 -4.85 -18.30 -5.59
CA THR A 113 -3.68 -18.39 -6.48
C THR A 113 -3.98 -18.83 -7.90
N ASN A 114 -5.16 -19.43 -8.14
CA ASN A 114 -5.67 -19.76 -9.46
C ASN A 114 -6.27 -18.53 -10.21
N GLY A 115 -6.28 -17.35 -9.59
CA GLY A 115 -6.87 -16.13 -10.13
C GLY A 115 -8.37 -15.97 -9.90
N GLU A 116 -9.02 -16.91 -9.21
CA GLU A 116 -10.43 -16.81 -8.86
C GLU A 116 -10.62 -15.80 -7.73
N MET A 117 -11.37 -14.74 -8.01
CA MET A 117 -11.81 -13.77 -7.00
C MET A 117 -12.87 -14.43 -6.11
N PHE A 118 -12.67 -14.38 -4.80
CA PHE A 118 -13.63 -14.94 -3.83
C PHE A 118 -14.39 -13.88 -3.03
N ASP A 119 -13.85 -12.65 -2.93
CA ASP A 119 -14.52 -11.55 -2.22
C ASP A 119 -14.04 -10.17 -2.70
N SER A 120 -14.91 -9.16 -2.68
CA SER A 120 -14.57 -7.79 -3.06
C SER A 120 -15.60 -6.77 -2.56
N SER A 121 -15.12 -5.80 -1.77
CA SER A 121 -15.91 -4.60 -1.44
C SER A 121 -16.12 -3.67 -2.64
N VAL A 122 -15.19 -3.66 -3.60
CA VAL A 122 -15.25 -2.77 -4.77
C VAL A 122 -16.38 -3.24 -5.70
N VAL A 123 -16.51 -4.54 -5.92
CA VAL A 123 -17.65 -5.13 -6.65
C VAL A 123 -18.96 -4.90 -5.89
N GLY A 124 -18.91 -4.92 -4.55
CA GLY A 124 -20.05 -4.56 -3.69
C GLY A 124 -20.43 -3.07 -3.74
N GLY A 125 -19.58 -2.22 -4.31
CA GLY A 125 -19.85 -0.79 -4.53
C GLY A 125 -19.69 0.12 -3.31
N ALA A 126 -19.23 -0.41 -2.16
CA ALA A 126 -19.03 0.36 -0.94
C ALA A 126 -17.86 -0.17 -0.10
N PRO A 127 -17.11 0.70 0.60
CA PRO A 127 -16.09 0.27 1.55
C PRO A 127 -16.65 -0.62 2.66
N ALA A 128 -15.83 -1.55 3.11
CA ALA A 128 -16.12 -2.37 4.28
C ALA A 128 -15.47 -1.77 5.53
N VAL A 129 -16.10 -2.01 6.69
CA VAL A 129 -15.57 -1.59 8.00
C VAL A 129 -15.31 -2.83 8.82
N PHE A 130 -14.07 -2.97 9.32
CA PHE A 130 -13.63 -4.14 10.08
C PHE A 130 -12.92 -3.73 11.38
N PRO A 131 -13.00 -4.54 12.45
CA PRO A 131 -12.09 -4.42 13.58
C PRO A 131 -10.69 -4.84 13.16
N ALA A 132 -9.68 -3.98 13.33
CA ALA A 132 -8.32 -4.23 12.87
C ALA A 132 -7.70 -5.50 13.49
N GLY A 133 -8.05 -5.82 14.74
CA GLY A 133 -7.61 -7.03 15.44
C GLY A 133 -8.49 -8.28 15.26
N GLY A 134 -9.62 -8.18 14.54
CA GLY A 134 -10.64 -9.24 14.48
C GLY A 134 -10.68 -10.04 13.17
N LEU A 135 -9.61 -9.98 12.37
CA LEU A 135 -9.52 -10.58 11.04
C LEU A 135 -8.58 -11.79 11.02
N ILE A 136 -8.33 -12.36 9.83
CA ILE A 136 -7.29 -13.38 9.65
C ILE A 136 -5.92 -12.80 10.04
N ALA A 137 -5.03 -13.65 10.56
CA ALA A 137 -3.75 -13.20 11.15
C ALA A 137 -2.92 -12.33 10.18
N GLY A 138 -2.91 -12.67 8.89
CA GLY A 138 -2.21 -11.88 7.87
C GLY A 138 -2.78 -10.48 7.67
N TRP A 139 -4.08 -10.28 7.85
CA TRP A 139 -4.70 -8.95 7.83
C TRP A 139 -4.42 -8.18 9.12
N VAL A 140 -4.50 -8.83 10.28
CA VAL A 140 -4.16 -8.21 11.57
C VAL A 140 -2.73 -7.67 11.54
N GLU A 141 -1.78 -8.47 11.04
CA GLU A 141 -0.40 -8.04 10.87
C GLU A 141 -0.25 -6.98 9.76
N GLY A 142 -0.81 -7.23 8.57
CA GLY A 142 -0.64 -6.39 7.40
C GLY A 142 -1.21 -4.98 7.56
N LEU A 143 -2.38 -4.84 8.18
CA LEU A 143 -3.01 -3.54 8.41
C LEU A 143 -2.17 -2.65 9.34
N GLN A 144 -1.56 -3.23 10.38
CA GLN A 144 -0.69 -2.49 11.31
C GLN A 144 0.60 -1.98 10.65
N LEU A 145 0.92 -2.46 9.45
CA LEU A 145 2.05 -2.01 8.65
C LEU A 145 1.65 -0.94 7.62
N MET A 146 0.37 -0.63 7.47
CA MET A 146 -0.14 0.36 6.52
C MET A 146 -0.38 1.71 7.20
N THR A 147 -0.42 2.77 6.40
CA THR A 147 -0.93 4.08 6.82
C THR A 147 -2.22 4.44 6.09
N GLU A 148 -2.99 5.38 6.63
CA GLU A 148 -4.17 5.90 5.94
C GLU A 148 -3.84 6.39 4.52
N GLY A 149 -4.74 6.13 3.58
CA GLY A 149 -4.57 6.41 2.15
C GLY A 149 -3.72 5.37 1.40
N GLU A 150 -3.07 4.43 2.08
CA GLU A 150 -2.19 3.47 1.42
C GLU A 150 -2.97 2.37 0.69
N GLU A 151 -2.49 1.97 -0.48
CA GLU A 151 -2.88 0.73 -1.16
C GLU A 151 -1.74 -0.27 -1.17
N ARG A 152 -2.01 -1.49 -0.72
CA ARG A 152 -1.02 -2.56 -0.60
C ARG A 152 -1.58 -3.87 -1.11
N ARG A 153 -0.73 -4.63 -1.81
CA ARG A 153 -0.99 -6.02 -2.14
C ARG A 153 -0.33 -6.93 -1.13
N PHE A 154 -1.09 -7.87 -0.58
CA PHE A 154 -0.64 -8.90 0.35
C PHE A 154 -0.72 -10.28 -0.30
N TRP A 155 0.28 -11.11 -0.01
CA TRP A 155 0.23 -12.55 -0.19
C TRP A 155 0.29 -13.20 1.19
N ILE A 156 -0.82 -13.80 1.58
CA ILE A 156 -1.04 -14.31 2.91
C ILE A 156 -0.93 -15.84 2.85
N PRO A 157 0.12 -16.45 3.43
CA PRO A 157 0.26 -17.89 3.47
C PRO A 157 -0.90 -18.54 4.24
N ALA A 158 -1.14 -19.83 3.98
CA ALA A 158 -2.30 -20.55 4.50
C ALA A 158 -2.40 -20.49 6.03
N GLU A 159 -1.25 -20.55 6.71
CA GLU A 159 -1.09 -20.49 8.16
C GLU A 159 -1.55 -19.15 8.76
N LEU A 160 -1.55 -18.08 7.96
CA LEU A 160 -2.01 -16.74 8.34
C LEU A 160 -3.40 -16.41 7.79
N ALA A 161 -4.04 -17.36 7.10
CA ALA A 161 -5.35 -17.23 6.46
C ALA A 161 -6.33 -18.26 7.05
N TYR A 162 -6.93 -19.12 6.21
CA TYR A 162 -7.90 -20.13 6.63
C TYR A 162 -7.30 -21.55 6.71
N GLY A 163 -6.03 -21.74 6.36
CA GLY A 163 -5.37 -23.05 6.31
C GLY A 163 -5.46 -23.74 4.95
N ASP A 164 -4.74 -24.86 4.84
CA ASP A 164 -4.78 -25.77 3.69
C ASP A 164 -4.75 -27.23 4.19
N PRO A 165 -5.90 -27.94 4.26
CA PRO A 165 -7.23 -27.49 3.81
C PRO A 165 -7.81 -26.39 4.71
N ALA A 166 -8.79 -25.66 4.18
CA ALA A 166 -9.46 -24.60 4.93
C ALA A 166 -10.12 -25.12 6.22
N SER A 167 -9.98 -24.37 7.30
CA SER A 167 -10.47 -24.70 8.65
C SER A 167 -11.99 -24.60 8.77
N ARG A 168 -12.65 -23.93 7.81
CA ARG A 168 -14.10 -23.70 7.79
C ARG A 168 -14.68 -24.12 6.45
N PRO A 169 -15.84 -24.81 6.42
CA PRO A 169 -16.52 -25.12 5.17
C PRO A 169 -16.83 -23.86 4.35
N GLY A 170 -16.51 -23.89 3.07
CA GLY A 170 -16.77 -22.79 2.14
C GLY A 170 -15.77 -21.63 2.18
N ALA A 171 -14.78 -21.65 3.08
CA ALA A 171 -13.68 -20.69 3.03
C ALA A 171 -12.65 -21.09 1.94
N PRO A 172 -11.96 -20.11 1.32
CA PRO A 172 -10.87 -20.41 0.39
C PRO A 172 -9.69 -21.04 1.15
N ALA A 173 -8.93 -21.90 0.48
CA ALA A 173 -7.82 -22.65 1.05
C ALA A 173 -6.48 -22.22 0.43
N GLY A 174 -5.39 -22.45 1.16
CA GLY A 174 -4.05 -22.14 0.68
C GLY A 174 -3.68 -20.67 0.83
N MET A 175 -2.72 -20.23 0.03
CA MET A 175 -2.29 -18.83 0.00
C MET A 175 -3.37 -17.95 -0.61
N LEU A 176 -3.67 -16.82 0.02
CA LEU A 176 -4.62 -15.84 -0.48
C LEU A 176 -3.91 -14.54 -0.87
N VAL A 177 -4.40 -13.89 -1.92
CA VAL A 177 -3.88 -12.60 -2.38
C VAL A 177 -4.94 -11.54 -2.18
N PHE A 178 -4.55 -10.41 -1.61
CA PHE A 178 -5.45 -9.29 -1.38
C PHE A 178 -4.84 -7.99 -1.87
N ASP A 179 -5.62 -7.20 -2.58
CA ASP A 179 -5.37 -5.77 -2.71
C ASP A 179 -6.23 -5.07 -1.67
N VAL A 180 -5.61 -4.22 -0.86
CA VAL A 180 -6.26 -3.51 0.24
C VAL A 180 -5.90 -2.03 0.16
N LYS A 181 -6.91 -1.17 0.06
CA LYS A 181 -6.82 0.27 0.21
C LYS A 181 -7.33 0.65 1.60
N LEU A 182 -6.44 1.13 2.47
CA LEU A 182 -6.82 1.68 3.77
C LEU A 182 -7.34 3.10 3.58
N ILE A 183 -8.65 3.28 3.73
CA ILE A 183 -9.31 4.57 3.48
C ILE A 183 -9.25 5.45 4.73
N GLU A 184 -9.55 4.89 5.89
CA GLU A 184 -9.67 5.65 7.13
C GLU A 184 -9.45 4.76 8.35
N ILE A 185 -8.79 5.30 9.37
CA ILE A 185 -8.70 4.68 10.70
C ILE A 185 -9.75 5.32 11.62
N LEU A 186 -10.79 4.57 11.92
CA LEU A 186 -11.87 4.95 12.82
C LEU A 186 -11.43 4.61 14.25
N GLN A 187 -10.85 5.60 14.93
CA GLN A 187 -10.27 5.49 16.27
C GLN A 187 -11.23 4.78 17.26
N ALA A 188 -10.69 3.84 18.05
CA ALA A 188 -11.40 3.35 19.23
C ALA A 188 -11.62 4.51 20.21
N PRO A 189 -12.76 4.60 20.93
CA PRO A 189 -12.96 5.64 21.93
C PRO A 189 -11.77 5.66 22.90
N ASP A 190 -11.17 6.83 23.11
CA ASP A 190 -10.00 6.97 23.98
C ASP A 190 -10.33 6.47 25.39
N ASP A 191 -9.59 5.47 25.88
CA ASP A 191 -9.63 5.01 27.27
C ASP A 191 -9.17 6.11 28.26
N ASP A 192 -8.68 7.24 27.74
CA ASP A 192 -8.30 8.44 28.48
C ASP A 192 -9.50 9.15 29.13
N MET A 193 -10.74 8.78 28.76
CA MET A 193 -11.96 9.32 29.35
C MET A 193 -12.22 8.87 30.81
N PHE A 194 -11.36 8.01 31.40
CA PHE A 194 -11.45 7.58 32.81
C PHE A 194 -10.17 7.80 33.63
N SER A 195 -9.19 8.56 33.14
CA SER A 195 -7.92 8.78 33.88
C SER A 195 -7.94 9.95 34.88
N GLU A 196 -9.07 10.61 35.10
CA GLU A 196 -9.22 11.61 36.19
C GLU A 196 -9.87 10.99 37.44
N GLU A 197 -9.29 9.92 38.00
CA GLU A 197 -9.39 9.72 39.44
C GLU A 197 -8.39 10.68 40.09
N ASP A 198 -8.84 11.90 40.38
CA ASP A 198 -8.15 12.86 41.23
C ASP A 198 -7.73 12.18 42.55
N PRO A 199 -6.44 12.00 42.86
CA PRO A 199 -6.00 11.41 44.12
C PRO A 199 -6.14 12.38 45.32
N GLY A 200 -7.11 13.31 45.26
CA GLY A 200 -7.13 14.52 46.07
C GLY A 200 -8.32 14.75 47.01
N GLU A 201 -9.44 14.03 46.91
CA GLU A 201 -10.59 14.31 47.80
C GLU A 201 -10.54 13.47 49.09
N ILE A 202 -9.70 13.94 50.02
CA ILE A 202 -9.81 13.62 51.45
C ILE A 202 -11.14 14.21 51.93
N ILE A 203 -12.11 13.34 52.19
CA ILE A 203 -13.37 13.69 52.84
C ILE A 203 -13.08 13.94 54.33
N ASP A 204 -12.63 15.17 54.65
CA ASP A 204 -12.57 15.65 56.03
C ASP A 204 -14.02 15.80 56.53
N GLY A 205 -14.51 14.76 57.20
CA GLY A 205 -15.77 14.82 57.95
C GLY A 205 -15.67 15.89 59.04
N PRO A 206 -16.72 16.70 59.26
CA PRO A 206 -16.71 17.70 60.32
C PRO A 206 -16.55 17.02 61.69
N PRO A 207 -15.78 17.61 62.62
CA PRO A 207 -15.63 17.04 63.95
C PRO A 207 -16.99 17.04 64.66
N ASP A 208 -17.40 15.86 65.11
CA ASP A 208 -18.51 15.66 66.04
C ASP A 208 -18.13 16.28 67.40
N GLU A 209 -18.42 17.57 67.55
CA GLU A 209 -18.52 18.21 68.86
C GLU A 209 -20.01 18.44 69.17
N THR A 210 -20.60 17.50 69.90
CA THR A 210 -21.76 17.81 70.74
C THR A 210 -21.28 18.10 72.16
N PRO A 211 -21.69 19.22 72.78
CA PRO A 211 -21.18 19.68 74.06
C PRO A 211 -21.90 19.03 75.26
N ASP A 212 -21.13 18.85 76.34
CA ASP A 212 -21.46 18.44 77.71
C ASP A 212 -22.94 18.38 78.15
N ALA A 213 -23.33 17.23 78.73
CA ALA A 213 -24.25 17.12 79.89
C ALA A 213 -24.10 15.77 80.60
#